data_AF-A0A1E8AY37-F1
#
_entry.id   AF-A0A1E8AY37-F1
#
_cell.length_a   1.000
_cell.length_b   1.000
_cell.length_c   1.000
_cell.angle_alpha   90.00
_cell.angle_beta   90.00
_cell.angle_gamma   90.00
#
_symmetry.space_group_name_H-M   'P 1'
#
loop_
_entity.id
_entity.type
_entity.pdbx_description
1 polymer ?
#
loop_
_entity_poly.entity_id
_entity_poly.type
_entity_poly.pdbx_seq_one_letter_code
_entity_poly.pdbx_strand_id
1 'polypeptide(L)'
;MNRQGTVKMENKRGSFKQIVPNYEKINAGFTVDVGKPDKIYFYEDPIDMLSHWSIKQNKIQNARLVSMHGLKSKTVIQSLMDAKKEGHDIKVVIMAVDNDKAGKDFIQTMKCFVDLKEDIPTHEKDWNDVRKKQVSEQQPKETVQPKKMKPIKEVERSV
;
A
#
# COMPACT_ATOMS: atom_id res chain seq x y z
N MET A 1 -11.71 -15.82 20.54
CA MET A 1 -10.70 -15.02 21.27
C MET A 1 -9.51 -14.82 20.33
N ASN A 2 -9.32 -13.60 19.84
CA ASN A 2 -8.25 -13.28 18.89
C ASN A 2 -6.90 -13.37 19.61
N ARG A 3 -6.13 -14.43 19.34
CA ARG A 3 -4.78 -14.58 19.88
C ARG A 3 -3.80 -13.98 18.88
N GLN A 4 -3.35 -12.76 19.11
CA GLN A 4 -2.24 -12.18 18.35
C GLN A 4 -1.11 -11.82 19.31
N GLY A 5 0.13 -12.18 18.94
CA GLY A 5 1.32 -11.84 19.71
C GLY A 5 2.00 -13.06 20.36
N THR A 6 2.82 -12.78 21.37
CA THR A 6 3.64 -13.78 22.07
C THR A 6 2.93 -14.22 23.36
N VAL A 7 2.32 -15.39 23.38
CA VAL A 7 1.64 -15.93 24.57
C VAL A 7 2.51 -16.99 25.21
N LYS A 8 2.90 -16.83 26.48
CA LYS A 8 3.64 -17.88 27.20
C LYS A 8 2.75 -19.12 27.34
N MET A 9 3.25 -20.27 26.89
CA MET A 9 2.57 -21.56 27.06
C MET A 9 3.22 -22.33 28.22
N GLU A 10 2.43 -23.14 28.92
CA GLU A 10 2.90 -23.95 30.07
C GLU A 10 3.69 -25.21 29.67
N ASN A 11 4.02 -25.39 28.40
CA ASN A 11 4.80 -26.53 27.91
C ASN A 11 6.29 -26.16 27.69
N LYS A 12 7.17 -27.17 27.62
CA LYS A 12 8.65 -27.03 27.50
C LYS A 12 9.14 -26.23 26.27
N ARG A 13 8.24 -25.79 25.38
CA ARG A 13 8.54 -25.04 24.13
C ARG A 13 8.39 -23.51 24.27
N GLY A 14 8.12 -22.99 25.46
CA GLY A 14 8.20 -21.55 25.75
C GLY A 14 6.97 -20.77 25.29
N SER A 15 7.14 -19.75 24.45
CA SER A 15 6.07 -18.83 24.06
C SER A 15 5.52 -19.11 22.66
N PHE A 16 4.19 -19.19 22.54
CA PHE A 16 3.46 -19.19 21.27
C PHE A 16 3.66 -17.86 20.54
N LYS A 17 4.24 -17.90 19.34
CA LYS A 17 4.39 -16.75 18.45
C LYS A 17 3.73 -17.04 17.13
N GLN A 18 2.47 -16.65 16.99
CA GLN A 18 1.75 -16.80 15.74
C GLN A 18 0.77 -15.63 15.55
N ILE A 19 0.62 -15.20 14.31
CA ILE A 19 -0.53 -14.39 13.92
C ILE A 19 -1.65 -15.39 13.66
N VAL A 20 -2.61 -15.48 14.58
CA VAL A 20 -3.81 -16.29 14.32
C VAL A 20 -4.54 -15.64 13.14
N PRO A 21 -4.87 -16.39 12.09
CA PRO A 21 -5.55 -15.84 10.94
C PRO A 21 -6.89 -15.25 11.40
N ASN A 22 -7.06 -13.95 11.19
CA ASN A 22 -8.35 -13.31 11.36
C ASN A 22 -9.22 -13.72 10.16
N TYR A 23 -10.03 -14.77 10.34
CA TYR A 23 -10.89 -15.34 9.30
C TYR A 23 -11.85 -14.32 8.68
N GLU A 24 -12.20 -13.26 9.43
CA GLU A 24 -13.07 -12.17 8.96
C GLU A 24 -12.39 -11.24 7.94
N LYS A 25 -11.05 -11.25 7.85
CA LYS A 25 -10.26 -10.28 7.07
C LYS A 25 -9.23 -10.93 6.13
N ILE A 26 -9.48 -12.15 5.66
CA ILE A 26 -8.55 -12.89 4.78
C ILE A 26 -8.26 -12.13 3.47
N ASN A 27 -9.24 -11.36 2.97
CA ASN A 27 -9.09 -10.52 1.78
C ASN A 27 -8.95 -9.03 2.11
N ALA A 28 -8.68 -8.67 3.37
CA ALA A 28 -8.51 -7.27 3.74
C ALA A 28 -7.17 -6.76 3.22
N GLY A 29 -7.23 -5.74 2.37
CA GLY A 29 -6.05 -4.97 1.97
C GLY A 29 -5.48 -4.16 3.13
N PHE A 30 -4.41 -3.43 2.85
CA PHE A 30 -3.91 -2.40 3.76
C PHE A 30 -4.74 -1.13 3.57
N THR A 31 -5.37 -0.63 4.63
CA THR A 31 -6.25 0.54 4.58
C THR A 31 -5.75 1.68 5.46
N VAL A 32 -5.86 2.91 4.96
CA VAL A 32 -5.54 4.14 5.69
C VAL A 32 -6.67 5.14 5.47
N ASP A 33 -7.23 5.66 6.56
CA ASP A 33 -8.26 6.69 6.50
C ASP A 33 -7.67 8.07 6.76
N VAL A 34 -8.03 9.01 5.89
CA VAL A 34 -7.68 10.42 6.03
C VAL A 34 -8.97 11.20 6.27
N GLY A 35 -9.17 11.68 7.51
CA GLY A 35 -10.37 12.41 7.91
C GLY A 35 -11.61 11.52 8.00
N LYS A 36 -12.74 11.97 7.46
CA LYS A 36 -13.97 11.16 7.37
C LYS A 36 -14.18 10.74 5.91
N PRO A 37 -13.86 9.48 5.54
CA PRO A 37 -13.95 9.01 4.17
C PRO A 37 -15.32 9.24 3.51
N ASP A 38 -15.35 10.04 2.44
CA ASP A 38 -16.44 10.12 1.47
C ASP A 38 -16.05 9.56 0.10
N LYS A 39 -14.75 9.27 -0.09
CA LYS A 39 -14.16 8.68 -1.30
C LYS A 39 -13.26 7.52 -0.91
N ILE A 40 -13.10 6.57 -1.82
CA ILE A 40 -12.16 5.46 -1.66
C ILE A 40 -11.24 5.37 -2.87
N TYR A 41 -9.94 5.21 -2.61
CA TYR A 41 -8.91 5.00 -3.62
C TYR A 41 -8.37 3.59 -3.51
N PHE A 42 -8.33 2.87 -4.63
CA PHE A 42 -7.75 1.54 -4.72
C PHE A 42 -6.42 1.57 -5.45
N TYR A 43 -5.42 0.95 -4.85
CA TYR A 43 -4.05 0.81 -5.36
C TYR A 43 -3.69 -0.67 -5.43
N GLU A 44 -2.79 -1.02 -6.33
CA GLU A 44 -2.28 -2.38 -6.44
C GLU A 44 -1.45 -2.75 -5.21
N ASP A 45 -0.50 -1.89 -4.84
CA ASP A 45 0.42 -2.08 -3.73
C ASP A 45 0.52 -0.89 -2.77
N PRO A 46 1.01 -1.10 -1.52
CA PRO A 46 1.12 -0.02 -0.53
C PRO A 46 2.13 1.05 -0.94
N ILE A 47 3.15 0.70 -1.73
CA ILE A 47 4.18 1.63 -2.18
C ILE A 47 3.57 2.66 -3.14
N ASP A 48 2.71 2.23 -4.06
CA ASP A 48 2.02 3.12 -4.99
C ASP A 48 1.00 4.00 -4.27
N MET A 49 0.28 3.43 -3.31
CA MET A 49 -0.61 4.19 -2.43
C MET A 49 0.12 5.33 -1.73
N LEU A 50 1.26 5.04 -1.08
CA LEU A 50 2.04 6.04 -0.35
C LEU A 50 2.70 7.03 -1.30
N SER A 51 3.13 6.59 -2.48
CA SER A 51 3.75 7.47 -3.48
C SER A 51 2.75 8.46 -4.03
N HIS A 52 1.56 7.98 -4.41
CA HIS A 52 0.46 8.82 -4.87
C HIS A 52 -0.01 9.80 -3.77
N TRP A 53 -0.16 9.31 -2.54
CA TRP A 53 -0.52 10.16 -1.41
C TRP A 53 0.53 11.25 -1.16
N SER A 54 1.82 10.92 -1.25
CA SER A 54 2.91 11.87 -1.11
C SER A 54 2.94 12.93 -2.21
N ILE A 55 2.56 12.59 -3.45
CA ILE A 55 2.49 13.55 -4.56
C ILE A 55 1.30 14.51 -4.37
N LYS A 56 0.17 13.99 -3.87
CA LYS A 56 -1.12 14.72 -3.79
C LYS A 56 -1.53 15.11 -2.36
N GLN A 57 -0.59 15.23 -1.43
CA GLN A 57 -0.85 15.39 0.03
C GLN A 57 -1.96 16.40 0.36
N ASN A 58 -1.98 17.56 -0.32
CA ASN A 58 -2.96 18.61 -0.04
C ASN A 58 -4.33 18.38 -0.71
N LYS A 59 -4.42 17.51 -1.71
CA LYS A 59 -5.61 17.25 -2.52
C LYS A 59 -6.42 16.06 -2.02
N ILE A 60 -5.76 15.06 -1.42
CA ILE A 60 -6.41 13.85 -0.91
C ILE A 60 -6.84 14.11 0.54
N GLN A 61 -8.09 14.52 0.71
CA GLN A 61 -8.75 14.68 2.01
C GLN A 61 -10.06 13.91 2.03
N ASN A 62 -10.50 13.50 3.22
CA ASN A 62 -11.74 12.72 3.43
C ASN A 62 -11.77 11.46 2.56
N ALA A 63 -10.65 10.75 2.52
CA ALA A 63 -10.46 9.62 1.63
C ALA A 63 -9.99 8.39 2.41
N ARG A 64 -10.52 7.24 2.03
CA ARG A 64 -9.96 5.93 2.39
C ARG A 64 -9.01 5.49 1.30
N LEU A 65 -7.77 5.21 1.65
CA LEU A 65 -6.76 4.65 0.77
C LEU A 65 -6.69 3.15 1.02
N VAL A 66 -6.81 2.33 -0.02
CA VAL A 66 -6.79 0.88 0.07
C VAL A 66 -5.76 0.31 -0.89
N SER A 67 -4.80 -0.43 -0.36
CA SER A 67 -3.88 -1.26 -1.13
C SER A 67 -4.38 -2.69 -1.17
N MET A 68 -4.57 -3.23 -2.37
CA MET A 68 -5.16 -4.56 -2.60
C MET A 68 -4.16 -5.72 -2.51
N HIS A 69 -2.84 -5.43 -2.54
CA HIS A 69 -1.77 -6.43 -2.61
C HIS A 69 -1.99 -7.36 -3.81
N GLY A 70 -2.08 -6.73 -4.99
CA GLY A 70 -2.45 -7.31 -6.28
C GLY A 70 -3.91 -7.04 -6.72
N LEU A 71 -4.16 -7.14 -8.02
CA LEU A 71 -5.45 -6.88 -8.68
C LEU A 71 -6.53 -7.90 -8.32
N LYS A 72 -7.20 -7.73 -7.16
CA LYS A 72 -8.20 -8.66 -6.62
C LYS A 72 -9.57 -7.99 -6.47
N SER A 73 -10.53 -8.34 -7.32
CA SER A 73 -11.89 -7.78 -7.28
C SER A 73 -12.61 -8.07 -5.94
N LYS A 74 -12.34 -9.23 -5.34
CA LYS A 74 -12.89 -9.59 -4.02
C LYS A 74 -12.48 -8.60 -2.93
N THR A 75 -11.23 -8.14 -2.96
CA THR A 75 -10.70 -7.16 -2.00
C THR A 75 -11.37 -5.81 -2.15
N VAL A 76 -11.68 -5.39 -3.38
CA VAL A 76 -12.42 -4.14 -3.65
C VAL A 76 -13.81 -4.19 -3.02
N ILE A 77 -14.57 -5.25 -3.32
CA ILE A 77 -15.94 -5.41 -2.80
C ILE A 77 -15.92 -5.52 -1.27
N GLN A 78 -14.99 -6.30 -0.70
CA GLN A 78 -14.85 -6.42 0.74
C GLN A 78 -14.54 -5.07 1.39
N SER A 79 -13.62 -4.30 0.82
CA SER A 79 -13.24 -2.99 1.35
C SER A 79 -14.39 -1.98 1.31
N LEU A 80 -15.24 -2.04 0.28
CA LEU A 80 -16.47 -1.24 0.20
C LEU A 80 -17.49 -1.66 1.26
N MET A 81 -17.66 -2.97 1.48
CA MET A 81 -18.53 -3.46 2.56
C MET A 81 -18.02 -3.06 3.93
N ASP A 82 -16.70 -3.15 4.15
CA ASP A 82 -16.07 -2.80 5.42
C ASP A 82 -16.22 -1.29 5.70
N ALA A 83 -16.02 -0.44 4.68
CA ALA A 83 -16.27 1.00 4.79
C ALA A 83 -17.72 1.30 5.18
N LYS A 84 -18.69 0.61 4.56
CA LYS A 84 -20.11 0.77 4.88
C LYS A 84 -20.44 0.27 6.29
N LYS A 85 -19.87 -0.85 6.73
CA LYS A 85 -20.05 -1.40 8.09
C LYS A 85 -19.46 -0.47 9.16
N GLU A 86 -18.36 0.19 8.84
CA GLU A 86 -17.71 1.18 9.71
C GLU A 86 -18.43 2.54 9.70
N GLY A 87 -19.51 2.69 8.93
CA GLY A 87 -20.35 3.88 8.91
C GLY A 87 -19.87 4.99 7.97
N HIS A 88 -18.98 4.67 7.02
CA HIS A 88 -18.54 5.59 5.98
C HIS A 88 -19.49 5.55 4.78
N ASP A 89 -19.94 6.72 4.35
CA ASP A 89 -20.77 6.89 3.15
C ASP A 89 -19.88 7.20 1.96
N ILE A 90 -19.48 6.14 1.24
CA ILE A 90 -18.57 6.24 0.09
C ILE A 90 -19.37 6.66 -1.14
N LYS A 91 -19.12 7.87 -1.63
CA LYS A 91 -19.79 8.47 -2.80
C LYS A 91 -19.03 8.25 -4.10
N VAL A 92 -17.69 8.17 -4.02
CA VAL A 92 -16.83 8.05 -5.21
C VAL A 92 -15.81 6.95 -4.99
N VAL A 93 -15.74 6.05 -5.96
CA VAL A 93 -14.70 5.01 -6.05
C VAL A 93 -13.68 5.44 -7.10
N ILE A 94 -12.39 5.39 -6.75
CA ILE A 94 -11.30 5.80 -7.61
C ILE A 94 -10.29 4.65 -7.71
N MET A 95 -9.94 4.27 -8.94
CA MET A 95 -8.95 3.26 -9.24
C MET A 95 -7.64 3.94 -9.65
N ALA A 96 -6.60 3.73 -8.84
CA ALA A 96 -5.26 4.26 -9.03
C ALA A 96 -4.24 3.12 -9.14
N VAL A 97 -4.49 2.21 -10.08
CA VAL A 97 -3.65 1.04 -10.39
C VAL A 97 -2.57 1.39 -11.43
N ASP A 98 -1.62 0.48 -11.62
CA ASP A 98 -0.52 0.62 -12.57
C ASP A 98 -1.01 0.82 -14.01
N ASN A 99 -0.24 1.58 -14.78
CA ASN A 99 -0.49 1.85 -16.20
C ASN A 99 0.05 0.71 -17.08
N ASP A 100 -0.34 -0.52 -16.79
CA ASP A 100 -0.01 -1.68 -17.61
C ASP A 100 -1.28 -2.35 -18.18
N LYS A 101 -1.09 -3.43 -18.93
CA LYS A 101 -2.22 -4.15 -19.53
C LYS A 101 -3.13 -4.77 -18.46
N ALA A 102 -2.55 -5.34 -17.41
CA ALA A 102 -3.32 -6.01 -16.36
C ALA A 102 -4.15 -5.01 -15.55
N GLY A 103 -3.59 -3.85 -15.20
CA GLY A 103 -4.30 -2.76 -14.53
C GLY A 103 -5.45 -2.22 -15.37
N LYS A 104 -5.25 -2.02 -16.67
CA LYS A 104 -6.32 -1.58 -17.59
C LYS A 104 -7.45 -2.61 -17.73
N ASP A 105 -7.09 -3.88 -17.93
CA ASP A 105 -8.05 -4.98 -18.02
C ASP A 105 -8.87 -5.10 -16.71
N PHE A 106 -8.21 -4.89 -15.56
CA PHE A 106 -8.85 -4.89 -14.25
C PHE A 106 -9.82 -3.72 -14.07
N ILE A 107 -9.42 -2.50 -14.43
CA ILE A 107 -10.29 -1.33 -14.37
C ILE A 107 -11.52 -1.51 -15.26
N GLN A 108 -11.33 -2.01 -16.48
CA GLN A 108 -12.44 -2.27 -17.39
C GLN A 108 -13.42 -3.30 -16.81
N THR A 109 -12.90 -4.36 -16.21
CA THR A 109 -13.72 -5.34 -15.49
C THR A 109 -14.50 -4.68 -14.37
N MET A 110 -13.85 -3.85 -13.55
CA MET A 110 -14.48 -3.19 -12.39
C MET A 110 -15.51 -2.13 -12.81
N LYS A 111 -15.30 -1.41 -13.92
CA LYS A 111 -16.26 -0.44 -14.48
C LYS A 111 -17.62 -1.07 -14.81
N CYS A 112 -17.64 -2.35 -15.19
CA CYS A 112 -18.89 -3.07 -15.42
C CYS A 112 -19.70 -3.33 -14.14
N PHE A 113 -19.04 -3.34 -12.97
CA PHE A 113 -19.68 -3.64 -11.68
C PHE A 113 -19.96 -2.40 -10.83
N VAL A 114 -19.12 -1.37 -10.92
CA VAL A 114 -19.16 -0.20 -10.03
C VAL A 114 -18.86 1.07 -10.85
N ASP A 115 -19.63 2.13 -10.60
CA ASP A 115 -19.29 3.46 -11.11
C ASP A 115 -18.02 3.97 -10.44
N LEU A 116 -16.94 4.07 -11.22
CA LEU A 116 -15.60 4.39 -10.74
C LEU A 116 -14.92 5.42 -11.62
N LYS A 117 -13.99 6.16 -11.03
CA LYS A 117 -13.09 7.08 -11.72
C LYS A 117 -11.69 6.47 -11.81
N GLU A 118 -10.96 6.83 -12.85
CA GLU A 118 -9.58 6.39 -13.06
C GLU A 118 -8.63 7.54 -12.70
N ASP A 119 -7.56 7.22 -11.97
CA ASP A 119 -6.47 8.13 -11.65
C ASP A 119 -5.15 7.36 -11.80
N ILE A 120 -4.69 7.23 -13.05
CA ILE A 120 -3.57 6.37 -13.45
C ILE A 120 -2.37 7.25 -13.82
N PRO A 121 -1.11 6.84 -13.53
CA PRO A 121 0.07 7.57 -13.98
C PRO A 121 0.11 7.68 -15.52
N THR A 122 0.20 8.90 -16.04
CA THR A 122 0.05 9.17 -17.48
C THR A 122 1.30 8.82 -18.28
N HIS A 123 2.48 9.10 -17.73
CA HIS A 123 3.77 8.96 -18.42
C HIS A 123 4.64 7.82 -17.88
N GLU A 124 4.38 7.37 -16.65
CA GLU A 124 5.13 6.30 -16.00
C GLU A 124 4.29 5.04 -15.87
N LYS A 125 4.98 3.95 -15.52
CA LYS A 125 4.36 2.65 -15.26
C LYS A 125 3.54 2.66 -13.96
N ASP A 126 4.12 3.17 -12.88
CA ASP A 126 3.54 3.15 -11.55
C ASP A 126 3.67 4.53 -10.85
N TRP A 127 3.01 4.69 -9.69
CA TRP A 127 3.04 5.97 -8.95
C TRP A 127 4.38 6.23 -8.27
N ASN A 128 5.13 5.17 -7.96
CA ASN A 128 6.46 5.26 -7.39
C ASN A 128 7.46 5.90 -8.37
N ASP A 129 7.41 5.55 -9.64
CA ASP A 129 8.26 6.10 -10.69
C ASP A 129 7.92 7.57 -10.97
N VAL A 130 6.64 7.95 -10.94
CA VAL A 130 6.23 9.37 -11.00
C VAL A 130 6.89 10.15 -9.86
N ARG A 131 6.85 9.60 -8.64
CA ARG A 131 7.44 10.24 -7.47
C ARG A 131 8.96 10.34 -7.57
N LYS A 132 9.65 9.30 -8.06
CA LYS A 132 11.10 9.33 -8.27
C LYS A 132 11.51 10.42 -9.25
N LYS A 133 10.77 10.60 -10.36
CA LYS A 133 11.05 11.68 -11.32
C LYS A 133 10.89 13.06 -10.68
N GLN A 134 9.80 13.29 -9.96
CA GLN A 134 9.56 14.55 -9.26
C GLN A 134 10.68 14.89 -8.27
N VAL A 135 11.17 13.89 -7.51
CA VAL A 135 12.30 14.07 -6.59
C VAL A 135 13.61 14.34 -7.35
N SER A 136 13.85 13.64 -8.46
CA SER A 136 15.05 13.83 -9.29
C SER A 136 15.11 15.18 -10.01
N GLU A 137 13.96 15.79 -10.31
CA GLU A 137 13.86 17.11 -10.92
C GLU A 137 14.00 18.23 -9.88
N GLN A 138 13.62 17.98 -8.64
CA GLN A 138 13.73 18.93 -7.53
C GLN A 138 15.12 18.94 -6.86
N GLN A 139 15.97 17.95 -7.14
CA GLN A 139 17.38 17.93 -6.72
C GLN A 139 18.27 18.15 -7.96
N PRO A 140 19.14 19.19 -8.01
CA PRO A 140 20.24 19.18 -8.96
C PRO A 140 21.08 17.92 -8.66
N LYS A 141 21.37 17.13 -9.69
CA LYS A 141 22.14 15.87 -9.61
C LYS A 141 23.41 16.04 -8.76
N GLU A 142 23.38 15.65 -7.49
CA GLU A 142 24.60 15.22 -6.81
C GLU A 142 24.89 13.79 -7.28
N THR A 143 25.84 13.68 -8.19
CA THR A 143 26.44 12.43 -8.63
C THR A 143 27.04 11.72 -7.42
N VAL A 144 26.32 10.73 -6.87
CA VAL A 144 26.90 9.82 -5.88
C VAL A 144 27.90 8.91 -6.59
N GLN A 145 29.17 9.30 -6.59
CA GLN A 145 30.28 8.39 -6.86
C GLN A 145 30.29 7.30 -5.77
N PRO A 146 30.54 6.03 -6.10
CA PRO A 146 30.62 4.97 -5.11
C PRO A 146 31.82 5.24 -4.17
N LYS A 147 31.53 5.58 -2.91
CA LYS A 147 32.55 5.70 -1.87
C LYS A 147 33.22 4.33 -1.69
N LYS A 148 34.48 4.21 -2.14
CA LYS A 148 35.34 3.04 -1.86
C LYS A 148 35.42 2.83 -0.34
N MET A 149 34.87 1.72 0.15
CA MET A 149 35.09 1.24 1.52
C MET A 149 36.58 0.92 1.69
N LYS A 150 37.23 1.55 2.68
CA LYS A 150 38.59 1.16 3.09
C LYS A 150 38.51 -0.15 3.88
N PRO A 151 39.48 -1.07 3.74
CA PRO A 151 39.46 -2.34 4.46
C PRO A 151 39.58 -2.11 5.97
N ILE A 152 38.78 -2.83 6.75
CA ILE A 152 38.86 -2.88 8.21
C ILE A 152 40.17 -3.59 8.55
N LYS A 153 41.06 -2.93 9.32
CA LYS A 153 42.29 -3.57 9.82
C LYS A 153 41.92 -4.64 10.84
N GLU A 154 42.40 -5.86 10.62
CA GLU A 154 42.41 -6.93 11.62
C GLU A 154 43.08 -6.44 12.91
N VAL A 155 42.37 -6.53 14.02
CA VAL A 155 42.94 -6.30 15.35
C VAL A 155 43.65 -7.59 15.74
N GLU A 156 44.98 -7.54 15.80
CA GLU A 156 45.82 -8.63 16.30
C GLU A 156 45.38 -9.02 17.71
N ARG A 157 45.13 -10.32 17.90
CA ARG A 157 44.97 -10.93 19.21
C ARG A 157 46.30 -10.84 19.95
N SER A 158 46.34 -10.05 21.02
CA SER A 158 47.39 -10.17 22.04
C SER A 158 47.01 -11.29 23.01
N VAL A 159 48.00 -12.13 23.27
CA VAL A 159 48.03 -13.39 24.02
C VAL A 159 47.52 -13.25 25.45
#